data_AF-A0A559UU64-F1
#
_entry.id   AF-A0A559UU64-F1
#
_cell.length_a   1.000
_cell.length_b   1.000
_cell.length_c   1.000
_cell.angle_alpha   90.00
_cell.angle_beta   90.00
_cell.angle_gamma   90.00
#
_symmetry.space_group_name_H-M   'P 1'
#
loop_
_entity.id
_entity.type
_entity.pdbx_description
1 polymer ?
#
loop_
_entity_poly.entity_id
_entity_poly.type
_entity_poly.pdbx_seq_one_letter_code
_entity_poly.pdbx_strand_id
1 'polypeptide(L)'
;MADIQLQHETVQQATEEMKQATKTMISNLEELIQGLQNMRNTFSGQSAQEFNAFLQVAHQAEDVMHNDFGQGTNALEGMHECLTNADNKGASLFQ
;
A
#
# COMPACT_ATOMS: atom_id res chain seq x y z
N MET A 1 -20.35 16.01 17.51
CA MET A 1 -20.70 14.73 16.85
C MET A 1 -20.55 14.81 15.34
N ALA A 2 -21.03 15.87 14.65
CA ALA A 2 -20.88 15.98 13.18
C ALA A 2 -19.42 16.05 12.66
N ASP A 3 -18.51 16.78 13.33
CA ASP A 3 -17.11 16.91 12.89
C ASP A 3 -16.32 15.59 12.97
N ILE A 4 -16.54 14.79 14.02
CA ILE A 4 -15.84 13.52 14.23
C ILE A 4 -16.33 12.50 13.19
N GLN A 5 -17.63 12.48 12.90
CA GLN A 5 -18.23 11.61 11.90
C GLN A 5 -17.73 11.94 10.47
N LEU A 6 -17.49 13.22 10.17
CA LEU A 6 -16.86 13.64 8.90
C LEU A 6 -15.40 13.15 8.81
N GLN A 7 -14.66 13.16 9.92
CA GLN A 7 -13.30 12.64 9.98
C GLN A 7 -13.25 11.11 9.82
N HIS A 8 -14.26 10.38 10.33
CA HIS A 8 -14.38 8.93 10.11
C HIS A 8 -14.49 8.56 8.62
N GLU A 9 -15.38 9.23 7.89
CA GLU A 9 -15.56 9.00 6.45
C GLU A 9 -14.28 9.36 5.67
N THR A 10 -13.62 10.47 6.04
CA THR A 10 -12.38 10.91 5.39
C THR A 10 -11.22 9.92 5.61
N VAL A 11 -11.05 9.40 6.83
CA VAL A 11 -9.99 8.42 7.14
C VAL A 11 -10.26 7.08 6.42
N GLN A 12 -11.51 6.65 6.37
CA GLN A 12 -11.88 5.43 5.66
C GLN A 12 -11.64 5.56 4.16
N GLN A 13 -12.03 6.69 3.56
CA GLN A 13 -11.79 6.97 2.15
C GLN A 13 -10.29 7.02 1.82
N ALA A 14 -9.50 7.72 2.64
CA ALA A 14 -8.05 7.78 2.46
C ALA A 14 -7.39 6.39 2.55
N THR A 15 -7.87 5.54 3.45
CA THR A 15 -7.38 4.16 3.60
C THR A 15 -7.66 3.32 2.35
N GLU A 16 -8.87 3.40 1.79
CA GLU A 16 -9.22 2.68 0.57
C GLU A 16 -8.51 3.22 -0.67
N GLU A 17 -8.36 4.54 -0.78
CA GLU A 17 -7.57 5.17 -1.85
C GLU A 17 -6.10 4.74 -1.79
N MET A 18 -5.50 4.67 -0.60
CA MET A 18 -4.14 4.15 -0.41
C MET A 18 -4.04 2.68 -0.81
N LYS A 19 -4.96 1.81 -0.35
CA LYS A 19 -5.00 0.39 -0.75
C LYS A 19 -5.07 0.23 -2.27
N GLN A 20 -5.92 1.03 -2.93
CA GLN A 20 -6.09 0.97 -4.38
C GLN A 20 -4.87 1.49 -5.14
N ALA A 21 -4.26 2.58 -4.68
CA ALA A 21 -3.04 3.13 -5.26
C ALA A 21 -1.87 2.13 -5.14
N THR A 22 -1.71 1.49 -3.98
CA THR A 22 -0.70 0.45 -3.76
C THR A 22 -0.91 -0.75 -4.68
N LYS A 23 -2.14 -1.27 -4.80
CA LYS A 23 -2.45 -2.36 -5.75
C LYS A 23 -2.09 -2.00 -7.18
N THR A 24 -2.41 -0.77 -7.59
CA THR A 24 -2.10 -0.27 -8.93
C THR A 24 -0.59 -0.16 -9.15
N MET A 25 0.17 0.33 -8.16
CA MET A 25 1.64 0.37 -8.25
C MET A 25 2.26 -1.01 -8.38
N ILE A 26 1.80 -1.99 -7.58
CA ILE A 26 2.28 -3.37 -7.64
C ILE A 26 2.01 -3.95 -9.03
N SER A 27 0.77 -3.85 -9.52
CA SER A 27 0.39 -4.33 -10.86
C SER A 27 1.26 -3.72 -11.97
N ASN A 28 1.52 -2.41 -11.91
CA ASN A 28 2.36 -1.73 -12.90
C ASN A 28 3.83 -2.18 -12.84
N LEU A 29 4.35 -2.46 -11.64
CA LEU A 29 5.71 -2.98 -11.44
C LEU A 29 5.83 -4.42 -11.94
N GLU A 30 4.85 -5.28 -11.67
CA GLU A 30 4.78 -6.64 -12.19
C GLU A 30 4.74 -6.64 -13.73
N GLU A 31 3.89 -5.80 -14.33
CA GLU A 31 3.82 -5.65 -15.79
C GLU A 31 5.15 -5.18 -16.40
N LEU A 32 5.82 -4.21 -15.76
CA LEU A 32 7.14 -3.74 -16.18
C LEU A 32 8.18 -4.87 -16.12
N ILE A 33 8.23 -5.59 -15.00
CA ILE A 33 9.15 -6.72 -14.81
C ILE A 33 8.89 -7.81 -15.85
N GLN A 34 7.63 -8.13 -16.13
CA GLN A 34 7.26 -9.15 -17.09
C GLN A 34 7.58 -8.74 -18.54
N GLY A 35 7.34 -7.46 -18.89
CA GLY A 35 7.77 -6.89 -20.17
C GLY A 35 9.28 -6.97 -20.37
N LEU A 36 10.03 -6.67 -19.31
CA LEU A 36 11.49 -6.75 -19.30
C LEU A 36 12.01 -8.19 -19.35
N GLN A 37 11.33 -9.15 -18.72
CA GLN A 37 11.68 -10.58 -18.80
C GLN A 37 11.63 -11.12 -20.24
N ASN A 38 10.69 -10.64 -21.06
CA ASN A 38 10.64 -11.01 -22.48
C ASN A 38 11.88 -10.52 -23.25
N MET A 39 12.51 -9.44 -22.79
CA MET A 39 13.75 -8.89 -23.33
C MET A 39 15.00 -9.53 -22.70
N ARG A 40 14.87 -10.39 -21.69
CA ARG A 40 16.00 -11.03 -20.99
C ARG A 40 16.98 -11.69 -21.95
N ASN A 41 16.46 -12.35 -22.98
CA ASN A 41 17.26 -13.07 -23.97
C ASN A 41 18.01 -12.15 -24.96
N THR A 42 17.70 -10.85 -24.96
CA THR A 42 18.44 -9.83 -25.74
C THR A 42 19.64 -9.29 -24.97
N PHE A 43 19.67 -9.45 -23.64
CA PHE A 43 20.81 -9.06 -22.82
C PHE A 43 21.83 -10.21 -22.76
N SER A 44 23.11 -9.89 -22.95
CA SER A 44 24.21 -10.87 -22.84
C SER A 44 25.42 -10.24 -22.15
N GLY A 45 26.31 -11.09 -21.62
CA GLY A 45 27.50 -10.63 -20.91
C GLY A 45 27.16 -9.78 -19.68
N GLN A 46 27.85 -8.65 -19.54
CA GLN A 46 27.67 -7.73 -18.41
C GLN A 46 26.25 -7.16 -18.33
N SER A 47 25.60 -6.89 -19.47
CA SER A 47 24.23 -6.35 -19.49
C SER A 47 23.21 -7.32 -18.89
N ALA A 48 23.41 -8.64 -19.04
CA ALA A 48 22.54 -9.63 -18.41
C ALA A 48 22.72 -9.67 -16.88
N GLN A 49 23.95 -9.43 -16.40
CA GLN A 49 24.23 -9.36 -14.96
C GLN A 49 23.58 -8.12 -14.33
N GLU A 50 23.74 -6.95 -14.96
CA GLU A 50 23.09 -5.71 -14.52
C GLU A 50 21.57 -5.81 -14.57
N PHE A 51 21.02 -6.46 -15.60
CA PHE A 51 19.59 -6.71 -15.69
C PHE A 51 19.06 -7.59 -14.56
N ASN A 52 19.77 -8.68 -14.21
CA ASN A 52 19.40 -9.52 -13.07
C ASN A 52 19.53 -8.77 -11.74
N ALA A 53 20.54 -7.92 -11.57
CA ALA A 53 20.69 -7.08 -10.40
C ALA A 53 19.54 -6.06 -10.27
N PHE A 54 19.14 -5.44 -11.39
CA PHE A 54 17.96 -4.58 -11.44
C PHE A 54 16.69 -5.32 -11.03
N LEU A 55 16.44 -6.51 -11.57
CA LEU A 55 15.27 -7.32 -11.22
C LEU A 55 15.24 -7.65 -9.72
N GLN A 56 16.39 -7.98 -9.15
CA GLN A 56 16.50 -8.27 -7.72
C GLN A 56 16.15 -7.04 -6.86
N VAL A 57 16.66 -5.86 -7.23
CA VAL A 57 16.34 -4.60 -6.54
C VAL A 57 14.86 -4.24 -6.71
N ALA A 58 14.29 -4.46 -7.89
CA ALA A 58 12.88 -4.18 -8.17
C ALA A 58 11.95 -5.04 -7.30
N HIS A 59 12.19 -6.34 -7.21
CA HIS A 59 11.44 -7.24 -6.33
C HIS A 59 11.62 -6.88 -4.84
N GLN A 60 12.83 -6.52 -4.43
CA GLN A 60 13.08 -6.14 -3.05
C GLN A 60 12.38 -4.82 -2.69
N ALA A 61 12.30 -3.88 -3.63
CA ALA A 61 11.54 -2.64 -3.46
C ALA A 61 10.02 -2.89 -3.41
N GLU A 62 9.52 -3.84 -4.20
CA GLU A 62 8.13 -4.28 -4.17
C GLU A 62 7.76 -4.87 -2.80
N ASP A 63 8.57 -5.79 -2.26
CA ASP A 63 8.37 -6.40 -0.94
C ASP A 63 8.35 -5.36 0.19
N VAL A 64 9.29 -4.42 0.15
CA VAL A 64 9.36 -3.32 1.13
C VAL A 64 8.11 -2.44 1.03
N MET A 65 7.70 -2.07 -0.18
CA MET A 65 6.47 -1.31 -0.37
C MET A 65 5.25 -2.04 0.16
N HIS A 66 5.11 -3.34 -0.15
CA HIS A 66 3.99 -4.14 0.32
C HIS A 66 3.92 -4.15 1.85
N ASN A 67 5.05 -4.31 2.51
CA ASN A 67 5.14 -4.33 3.96
C ASN A 67 4.84 -2.95 4.58
N ASP A 68 5.46 -1.89 4.08
CA ASP A 68 5.27 -0.53 4.60
C ASP A 68 3.83 -0.03 4.39
N PHE A 69 3.23 -0.33 3.23
CA PHE A 69 1.83 -0.02 2.98
C PHE A 69 0.89 -0.87 3.84
N GLY A 70 1.18 -2.16 4.02
CA GLY A 70 0.41 -3.03 4.93
C GLY A 70 0.41 -2.47 6.36
N GLN A 71 1.58 -2.07 6.86
CA GLN A 71 1.71 -1.46 8.18
C GLN A 71 0.99 -0.11 8.28
N GLY A 72 1.15 0.77 7.28
CA GLY A 72 0.46 2.07 7.24
C GLY A 72 -1.05 1.95 7.20
N THR A 73 -1.56 0.98 6.42
CA THR A 73 -2.99 0.67 6.33
C THR A 73 -3.52 0.16 7.67
N ASN A 74 -2.81 -0.76 8.32
CA ASN A 74 -3.20 -1.29 9.63
C ASN A 74 -3.20 -0.21 10.72
N ALA A 75 -2.27 0.74 10.66
CA ALA A 75 -2.23 1.87 11.59
C ALA A 75 -3.44 2.80 11.40
N LEU A 76 -3.82 3.08 10.16
CA LEU A 76 -5.02 3.89 9.84
C LEU A 76 -6.31 3.19 10.25
N GLU A 77 -6.43 1.89 10.03
CA GLU A 77 -7.56 1.08 10.50
C GLU A 77 -7.64 1.05 12.03
N GLY A 78 -6.51 0.86 12.72
CA GLY A 78 -6.46 0.89 14.18
C GLY A 78 -6.82 2.27 14.77
N MET A 79 -6.40 3.36 14.11
CA MET A 79 -6.84 4.71 14.47
C MET A 79 -8.35 4.87 14.29
N HIS A 80 -8.92 4.39 13.19
CA HIS A 80 -10.35 4.44 12.92
C HIS A 80 -11.15 3.65 13.97
N GLU A 81 -10.74 2.43 14.30
CA GLU A 81 -11.38 1.62 15.35
C GLU A 81 -11.32 2.28 16.73
N CYS A 82 -10.19 2.92 17.06
CA CYS A 82 -10.01 3.65 18.31
C CYS A 82 -10.99 4.84 18.41
N LEU A 83 -11.10 5.62 17.34
CA LEU A 83 -12.03 6.75 17.25
C LEU A 83 -13.49 6.28 17.36
N THR A 84 -13.86 5.18 16.68
CA THR A 84 -15.23 4.65 16.70
C THR A 84 -15.60 4.14 18.10
N ASN A 85 -14.66 3.47 18.77
CA ASN A 85 -14.84 3.01 20.14
C ASN A 85 -14.93 4.18 21.14
N ALA A 86 -14.15 5.24 20.94
CA ALA A 86 -14.22 6.44 21.75
C ALA A 86 -15.58 7.14 21.61
N ASP A 87 -16.10 7.27 20.39
CA ASP A 87 -17.40 7.85 20.11
C ASP A 87 -18.55 7.02 20.69
N ASN A 88 -18.52 5.69 20.53
CA ASN A 88 -19.55 4.81 21.10
C ASN A 88 -19.57 4.86 22.64
N LYS A 89 -18.41 4.95 23.28
CA LYS A 89 -18.31 5.13 24.75
C LYS A 89 -18.74 6.52 25.20
N GLY A 90 -18.44 7.55 24.42
CA GLY A 90 -18.92 8.91 24.68
C GLY A 90 -20.45 8.98 24.59
N ALA A 91 -21.03 8.41 23.54
CA ALA A 91 -22.48 8.39 23.33
C ALA A 91 -23.24 7.65 24.46
N SER A 92 -22.68 6.58 25.02
CA SER A 92 -23.31 5.84 26.12
C SER A 92 -23.21 6.54 27.48
N LEU A 93 -22.31 7.51 27.64
CA LEU A 93 -22.19 8.34 28.86
C LEU A 93 -23.16 9.53 28.87
N PHE A 94 -23.76 9.88 27.73
CA PHE A 94 -24.70 11.00 27.59
C PHE A 94 -26.15 10.55 27.32
N GLN A 95 -26.47 9.27 27.51
CA GLN A 95 -27.84 8.72 27.59
C GLN A 95 -28.25 8.51 29.05
#